data_AF-Q1Q5N2-F1
#
_entry.id   AF-Q1Q5N2-F1
#
_cell.length_a   1.000
_cell.length_b   1.000
_cell.length_c   1.000
_cell.angle_alpha   90.00
_cell.angle_beta   90.00
_cell.angle_gamma   90.00
#
_symmetry.space_group_name_H-M   'P 1'
#
loop_
_entity.id
_entity.type
_entity.pdbx_description
1 polymer ?
#
loop_
_entity_poly.entity_id
_entity_poly.type
_entity_poly.pdbx_seq_one_letter_code
_entity_poly.pdbx_strand_id
1 'polypeptide(L)'
;MGIFSGFQNKLQKTKLQIEIEARNVITVKNLLKTNPSLVTATYQNNYTALHLAAHEGQKAIVKTLISYGADIHARAKNGDTPLDIAKKRNHLAVVNILEGKGNHPGKKQDE
;
A
#
# COMPACT_ATOMS: atom_id res chain seq x y z
N MET A 1 9.50 21.36 -23.15
CA MET A 1 9.43 20.11 -22.35
C MET A 1 9.86 20.46 -20.93
N GLY A 2 9.16 20.28 -19.82
CA GLY A 2 7.85 19.75 -19.49
C GLY A 2 7.56 20.06 -18.01
N ILE A 3 7.12 21.28 -17.71
CA ILE A 3 6.73 21.71 -16.34
C ILE A 3 5.43 21.07 -15.84
N PHE A 4 4.70 20.37 -16.71
CA PHE A 4 3.42 19.73 -16.40
C PHE A 4 3.55 18.42 -15.60
N SER A 5 4.71 17.76 -15.61
CA SER A 5 4.87 16.44 -14.99
C SER A 5 4.82 16.47 -13.46
N GLY A 6 5.26 17.56 -12.82
CA GLY A 6 5.30 17.66 -11.35
C GLY A 6 3.93 17.87 -10.71
N PHE A 7 3.08 18.67 -11.34
CA PHE A 7 1.75 19.02 -10.82
C PHE A 7 0.76 17.85 -10.92
N GLN A 8 0.78 17.14 -12.05
CA GLN A 8 -0.05 15.95 -12.23
C GLN A 8 0.34 14.83 -11.26
N ASN A 9 1.63 14.66 -10.97
CA ASN A 9 2.09 13.64 -10.03
C ASN A 9 1.63 13.97 -8.60
N LYS A 10 1.68 15.24 -8.18
CA LYS A 10 1.16 15.66 -6.87
C LYS A 10 -0.36 15.41 -6.74
N LEU A 11 -1.15 15.75 -7.76
CA LEU A 11 -2.59 15.50 -7.78
C LEU A 11 -2.93 14.00 -7.74
N GLN A 12 -2.22 13.19 -8.52
CA GLN A 12 -2.45 11.74 -8.56
C GLN A 12 -2.07 11.05 -7.25
N LYS A 13 -0.99 11.48 -6.59
CA LYS A 13 -0.63 11.00 -5.24
C LYS A 13 -1.78 11.25 -4.27
N THR A 14 -2.26 12.49 -4.17
CA THR A 14 -3.39 12.85 -3.30
C THR A 14 -4.64 12.05 -3.64
N LYS A 15 -4.95 11.86 -4.92
CA LYS A 15 -6.09 11.05 -5.36
C LYS A 15 -5.97 9.60 -4.87
N LEU A 16 -4.81 8.97 -5.05
CA LEU A 16 -4.59 7.60 -4.58
C LEU A 16 -4.78 7.49 -3.05
N GLN A 17 -4.33 8.47 -2.26
CA GLN A 17 -4.56 8.49 -0.81
C GLN A 17 -6.06 8.50 -0.46
N ILE A 18 -6.83 9.41 -1.07
CA ILE A 18 -8.27 9.54 -0.81
C ILE A 18 -9.01 8.25 -1.17
N GLU A 19 -8.67 7.60 -2.29
CA GLU A 19 -9.32 6.34 -2.69
C GLU A 19 -8.99 5.18 -1.75
N ILE A 20 -7.79 5.17 -1.16
CA ILE A 20 -7.43 4.21 -0.10
C ILE A 20 -8.27 4.50 1.15
N GLU A 21 -8.37 5.75 1.61
CA GLU A 21 -9.24 6.11 2.75
C GLU A 21 -10.71 5.76 2.48
N ALA A 22 -11.18 5.95 1.24
CA ALA A 22 -12.53 5.58 0.79
C ALA A 22 -12.73 4.06 0.58
N ARG A 23 -11.69 3.23 0.79
CA ARG A 23 -11.71 1.76 0.62
C ARG A 23 -12.06 1.31 -0.81
N ASN A 24 -11.79 2.13 -1.81
CA ASN A 24 -12.16 1.86 -3.19
C ASN A 24 -11.05 1.11 -3.94
N VAL A 25 -11.09 -0.22 -3.87
CA VAL A 25 -10.09 -1.09 -4.50
C VAL A 25 -10.06 -0.92 -6.03
N ILE A 26 -11.21 -0.69 -6.66
CA ILE A 26 -11.33 -0.62 -8.12
C ILE A 26 -10.64 0.63 -8.65
N THR A 27 -10.89 1.79 -8.05
CA THR A 27 -10.24 3.04 -8.45
C THR A 27 -8.74 3.01 -8.16
N VAL A 28 -8.32 2.46 -7.01
CA VAL A 28 -6.89 2.24 -6.71
C VAL A 28 -6.22 1.41 -7.80
N LYS A 29 -6.83 0.28 -8.18
CA LYS A 29 -6.28 -0.58 -9.25
C LYS A 29 -6.21 0.15 -10.58
N ASN A 30 -7.24 0.91 -10.95
CA ASN A 30 -7.27 1.69 -12.18
C ASN A 30 -6.20 2.80 -12.18
N LEU A 31 -6.01 3.49 -11.05
CA LEU A 31 -4.99 4.53 -10.90
C LEU A 31 -3.58 3.94 -11.04
N LEU A 32 -3.31 2.80 -10.40
CA LEU A 32 -2.03 2.10 -10.54
C LEU A 32 -1.80 1.54 -11.94
N LYS A 33 -2.86 1.09 -12.62
CA LYS A 33 -2.78 0.65 -14.02
C LYS A 33 -2.41 1.81 -14.94
N THR A 34 -2.98 2.99 -14.72
CA THR A 34 -2.68 4.19 -15.52
C THR A 34 -1.32 4.79 -15.18
N ASN A 35 -0.92 4.76 -13.90
CA ASN A 35 0.36 5.25 -13.44
C ASN A 35 0.95 4.34 -12.33
N PRO A 36 1.79 3.36 -12.71
CA PRO A 36 2.43 2.44 -11.77
C PRO A 36 3.35 3.15 -10.77
N SER A 37 3.92 4.31 -11.12
CA SER A 37 4.84 5.06 -10.23
C SER A 37 4.17 5.58 -8.95
N LEU A 38 2.84 5.57 -8.89
CA LEU A 38 2.09 5.92 -7.68
C LEU A 38 2.26 4.88 -6.57
N VAL A 39 2.64 3.62 -6.88
CA VAL A 39 2.83 2.57 -5.87
C VAL A 39 4.00 2.89 -4.93
N THR A 40 5.05 3.51 -5.46
CA THR A 40 6.24 3.98 -4.73
C THR A 40 6.08 5.41 -4.23
N ALA A 41 4.89 6.00 -4.37
CA ALA A 41 4.67 7.36 -3.91
C ALA A 41 4.75 7.43 -2.38
N THR A 42 5.53 8.41 -1.92
CA THR A 42 5.57 8.82 -0.53
C THR A 42 4.65 10.01 -0.30
N TYR A 43 3.99 9.98 0.85
CA TYR A 43 3.07 10.96 1.41
C TYR A 43 3.75 11.70 2.57
N GLN A 44 2.96 12.40 3.37
CA GLN A 44 3.45 13.02 4.60
C GLN A 44 4.16 11.97 5.49
N ASN A 45 5.23 12.38 6.14
CA ASN A 45 6.03 11.51 7.01
C ASN A 45 6.56 10.24 6.32
N ASN A 46 6.86 10.28 5.02
CA ASN A 46 7.30 9.12 4.23
C ASN A 46 6.32 7.93 4.27
N TYR A 47 5.05 8.18 4.60
CA TYR A 47 4.02 7.14 4.47
C TYR A 47 3.90 6.75 3.00
N THR A 48 3.72 5.47 2.74
CA THR A 48 3.41 4.97 1.40
C THR A 48 1.94 4.56 1.34
N ALA A 49 1.43 4.30 0.14
CA ALA A 49 0.09 3.74 -0.03
C ALA A 49 -0.09 2.46 0.81
N LEU A 50 0.98 1.68 0.99
CA LEU A 50 0.97 0.46 1.77
C LEU A 50 0.87 0.71 3.27
N HIS A 51 1.52 1.77 3.79
CA HIS A 51 1.33 2.19 5.19
C HIS A 51 -0.12 2.60 5.46
N LEU A 52 -0.74 3.35 4.55
CA LEU A 52 -2.15 3.76 4.66
C LEU A 52 -3.10 2.56 4.62
N ALA A 53 -2.91 1.65 3.66
CA ALA A 53 -3.72 0.45 3.56
C ALA A 53 -3.54 -0.48 4.78
N ALA A 54 -2.33 -0.55 5.34
CA ALA A 54 -2.04 -1.28 6.57
C ALA A 54 -2.64 -0.63 7.81
N HIS A 55 -2.63 0.70 7.88
CA HIS A 55 -3.28 1.48 8.92
C HIS A 55 -4.78 1.19 8.99
N GLU A 56 -5.42 1.15 7.83
CA GLU A 56 -6.85 0.92 7.71
C GLU A 56 -7.26 -0.56 7.73
N GLY A 57 -6.30 -1.49 7.74
CA GLY A 57 -6.58 -2.93 7.73
C GLY A 57 -7.13 -3.45 6.39
N GLN A 58 -6.88 -2.74 5.29
CA GLN A 58 -7.52 -2.98 4.00
C GLN A 58 -6.82 -4.07 3.18
N LYS A 59 -7.11 -5.33 3.52
CA LYS A 59 -6.50 -6.52 2.88
C LYS A 59 -6.51 -6.49 1.34
N ALA A 60 -7.59 -6.03 0.71
CA ALA A 60 -7.73 -6.04 -0.75
C ALA A 60 -6.84 -4.99 -1.43
N ILE A 61 -6.73 -3.81 -0.81
CA ILE A 61 -5.84 -2.74 -1.28
C ILE A 61 -4.39 -3.17 -1.05
N VAL A 62 -4.04 -3.71 0.12
CA VAL A 62 -2.69 -4.24 0.41
C VAL A 62 -2.25 -5.24 -0.65
N LYS A 63 -3.08 -6.23 -0.98
CA LYS A 63 -2.77 -7.21 -2.06
C LYS A 63 -2.56 -6.53 -3.41
N THR A 64 -3.40 -5.56 -3.75
CA THR A 64 -3.30 -4.80 -5.00
C THR A 64 -1.97 -4.04 -5.04
N LEU A 65 -1.64 -3.28 -4.00
CA LEU A 65 -0.38 -2.53 -3.92
C LEU A 65 0.83 -3.46 -4.07
N ILE A 66 0.86 -4.59 -3.36
CA ILE A 66 1.95 -5.59 -3.45
C ILE A 66 2.06 -6.17 -4.87
N SER A 67 0.94 -6.50 -5.52
CA SER A 67 0.96 -7.03 -6.89
C SER A 67 1.50 -6.05 -7.93
N TYR A 68 1.45 -4.74 -7.63
CA TYR A 68 2.03 -3.69 -8.46
C TYR A 68 3.47 -3.33 -8.05
N GLY A 69 4.08 -4.06 -7.11
CA GLY A 69 5.47 -3.85 -6.69
C GLY A 69 5.64 -2.85 -5.55
N ALA A 70 4.64 -2.69 -4.68
CA ALA A 70 4.81 -1.89 -3.47
C ALA A 70 5.91 -2.47 -2.57
N ASP A 71 6.78 -1.60 -2.06
CA ASP A 71 7.79 -1.98 -1.08
C ASP A 71 7.16 -2.26 0.28
N ILE A 72 7.16 -3.54 0.68
CA ILE A 72 6.66 -4.02 1.98
C ILE A 72 7.57 -3.65 3.15
N HIS A 73 8.82 -3.29 2.86
CA HIS A 73 9.84 -2.88 3.84
C HIS A 73 10.03 -1.37 3.89
N ALA A 74 9.19 -0.61 3.18
CA ALA A 74 9.20 0.84 3.21
C ALA A 74 9.14 1.34 4.66
N ARG A 75 9.96 2.34 5.01
CA ARG A 75 10.00 2.90 6.36
C ARG A 75 9.38 4.29 6.37
N ALA A 76 8.37 4.48 7.20
CA ALA A 76 7.86 5.81 7.51
C ALA A 76 8.91 6.62 8.29
N LYS A 77 8.69 7.92 8.43
CA LYS A 77 9.60 8.86 9.12
C LYS A 77 9.84 8.50 10.59
N ASN A 78 8.87 7.83 11.22
CA ASN A 78 8.99 7.32 12.59
C ASN A 78 9.74 5.96 12.67
N GLY A 79 10.17 5.40 11.54
CA GLY A 79 10.84 4.11 11.45
C GLY A 79 9.91 2.90 11.38
N ASP A 80 8.59 3.10 11.42
CA ASP A 80 7.62 2.01 11.30
C ASP A 80 7.53 1.52 9.85
N THR A 81 7.41 0.21 9.69
CA THR A 81 7.05 -0.43 8.41
C THR A 81 5.52 -0.61 8.30
N PRO A 82 4.96 -0.87 7.10
CA PRO A 82 3.55 -1.21 6.96
C PRO A 82 3.14 -2.39 7.86
N LEU A 83 4.05 -3.35 8.06
CA LEU A 83 3.83 -4.49 8.94
C LEU A 83 3.71 -4.06 10.40
N ASP A 84 4.58 -3.15 10.87
CA ASP A 84 4.54 -2.64 12.24
C ASP A 84 3.23 -1.90 12.51
N ILE A 85 2.76 -1.09 11.55
CA ILE A 85 1.48 -0.40 11.66
C ILE A 85 0.33 -1.41 11.75
N ALA A 86 0.32 -2.42 10.89
CA ALA A 86 -0.70 -3.47 10.91
C ALA A 86 -0.71 -4.24 12.25
N LYS A 87 0.47 -4.55 12.81
CA LYS A 87 0.62 -5.20 14.12
C LYS A 87 0.12 -4.33 15.26
N LYS A 88 0.54 -3.05 15.31
CA LYS A 88 0.09 -2.08 16.34
C LYS A 88 -1.42 -1.90 16.36
N ARG A 89 -2.07 -2.00 15.20
CA ARG A 89 -3.53 -1.88 15.04
C ARG A 89 -4.28 -3.21 15.12
N ASN A 90 -3.57 -4.31 15.36
CA ASN A 90 -4.14 -5.66 15.42
C ASN A 90 -4.87 -6.10 14.14
N HIS A 91 -4.41 -5.62 12.97
CA HIS A 91 -4.96 -5.99 11.66
C HIS A 91 -4.36 -7.30 11.15
N LEU A 92 -4.66 -8.41 11.84
CA LEU A 92 -4.09 -9.74 11.60
C LEU A 92 -4.17 -10.19 10.13
N ALA A 93 -5.26 -9.87 9.44
CA ALA A 93 -5.43 -10.20 8.02
C ALA A 93 -4.37 -9.53 7.13
N VAL A 94 -4.02 -8.27 7.42
CA VAL A 94 -2.97 -7.54 6.69
C VAL A 94 -1.58 -8.04 7.10
N VAL A 95 -1.37 -8.29 8.40
CA VAL A 95 -0.12 -8.89 8.92
C VAL A 95 0.18 -10.19 8.19
N ASN A 96 -0.78 -11.10 8.06
CA ASN A 96 -0.60 -12.36 7.35
C ASN A 96 -0.23 -12.17 5.87
N ILE A 97 -0.78 -11.15 5.20
CA ILE A 97 -0.43 -10.86 3.81
C ILE A 97 1.00 -10.32 3.70
N LEU A 98 1.37 -9.37 4.57
CA LEU A 98 2.69 -8.74 4.58
C LEU A 98 3.81 -9.69 5.04
N GLU A 99 3.51 -10.62 5.95
CA GLU A 99 4.43 -11.69 6.37
C GLU A 99 4.55 -12.82 5.34
N GLY A 100 3.85 -12.73 4.19
CA GLY A 100 3.89 -13.76 3.15
C GLY A 100 3.07 -15.03 3.46
N LYS A 101 2.45 -15.11 4.65
CA LYS A 101 1.52 -16.19 5.05
C LYS A 101 0.25 -16.21 4.21
N GLY A 102 -0.11 -15.10 3.57
CA GLY A 102 -1.30 -14.95 2.73
C GLY A 102 -1.12 -15.26 1.24
N ASN A 103 0.08 -15.65 0.78
CA ASN A 103 0.37 -15.90 -0.65
C ASN A 103 0.88 -17.32 -0.96
N HIS A 104 0.76 -18.26 -0.02
CA HIS A 104 0.96 -19.69 -0.30
C HIS A 104 -0.39 -20.39 -0.51
N PRO A 105 -0.80 -20.71 -1.75
CA PRO A 105 -1.75 -21.79 -1.98
C PRO A 105 -1.07 -23.11 -1.61
N GLY A 106 -1.18 -23.47 -0.33
CA GLY A 106 -0.70 -24.75 0.19
C GLY A 106 0.79 -24.80 0.48
N LYS A 107 1.16 -24.56 1.74
CA LYS A 107 1.90 -25.59 2.48
C LYS A 107 1.31 -25.65 3.88
N LYS A 108 0.76 -26.83 4.16
CA LYS A 108 0.34 -27.24 5.49
C LYS A 108 1.54 -27.06 6.43
N GLN A 109 1.27 -26.52 7.61
CA GLN A 109 2.24 -26.51 8.70
C GLN A 109 1.82 -27.65 9.63
N ASP A 110 2.20 -28.85 9.21
CA ASP A 110 2.33 -30.05 10.02
C ASP A 110 3.77 -30.07 10.54
N GLU A 111 3.91 -29.79 11.83
CA GLU A 111 4.90 -30.35 12.76
C GLU A 111 4.42 -30.08 14.20
#